data_AF-A0ABD7ITA4-F1
#
_entry.id   AF-A0ABD7ITA4-F1
#
_cell.length_a   1.000
_cell.length_b   1.000
_cell.length_c   1.000
_cell.angle_alpha   90.00
_cell.angle_beta   90.00
_cell.angle_gamma   90.00
#
_symmetry.space_group_name_H-M   'P 1'
#
loop_
_entity.id
_entity.type
_entity.pdbx_description
1 polymer ?
#
loop_
_entity_poly.entity_id
_entity_poly.type
_entity_poly.pdbx_seq_one_letter_code
_entity_poly.pdbx_strand_id
1 'polypeptide(L)'
;MVYQRDQVNKTFKPKPYFELDAEILANQQKFVAKLDPYQRFKNETGLITFMQAKHVQKGSQAGLIKDVQKQDKKRASPQLFSLSSLQSAMNKRYHASASQTLAAIQSLYEDKLLSYPRTDCAYITDEEFSYLVANLTKYLGLISKPVALTNTTPNKRYVDGKKVEEHYAIIM
;
A
#
# COMPACT_ATOMS: atom_id res chain seq x y z
N MET A 1 22.02 8.05 -2.78
CA MET A 1 21.12 7.06 -2.15
C MET A 1 21.47 5.62 -2.51
N VAL A 2 21.74 5.29 -3.78
CA VAL A 2 22.13 3.92 -4.22
C VAL A 2 23.40 3.41 -3.54
N TYR A 3 24.49 4.19 -3.55
CA TYR A 3 25.76 3.79 -2.91
C TYR A 3 25.62 3.45 -1.42
N GLN A 4 24.84 4.22 -0.66
CA GLN A 4 24.59 3.94 0.76
C GLN A 4 23.79 2.64 0.95
N ARG A 5 22.76 2.40 0.12
CA ARG A 5 22.00 1.15 0.11
C ARG A 5 22.93 -0.04 -0.19
N ASP A 6 23.84 0.11 -1.14
CA ASP A 6 24.81 -0.92 -1.50
C ASP A 6 25.82 -1.18 -0.38
N GLN A 7 26.29 -0.14 0.31
CA GLN A 7 27.16 -0.29 1.48
C GLN A 7 26.45 -1.02 2.62
N VAL A 8 25.19 -0.68 2.89
CA VAL A 8 24.37 -1.39 3.88
C VAL A 8 24.20 -2.85 3.48
N ASN A 9 23.93 -3.14 2.21
CA ASN A 9 23.79 -4.52 1.72
C ASN A 9 25.12 -5.30 1.81
N LYS A 10 26.25 -4.69 1.48
CA LYS A 10 27.59 -5.31 1.56
C LYS A 10 28.01 -5.59 3.00
N THR A 11 27.65 -4.71 3.93
CA THR A 11 27.99 -4.85 5.35
C THR A 11 26.97 -5.69 6.13
N PHE A 12 25.80 -5.97 5.54
CA PHE A 12 24.79 -6.84 6.14
C PHE A 12 25.29 -8.28 6.21
N LYS A 13 25.39 -8.80 7.44
CA LYS A 13 25.68 -10.20 7.71
C LYS A 13 24.41 -10.87 8.22
N PRO A 14 23.73 -11.70 7.38
CA PRO A 14 22.56 -12.45 7.82
C PRO A 14 22.92 -13.30 9.04
N LYS A 15 22.07 -13.26 10.08
CA LYS A 15 22.21 -14.12 11.26
C LYS A 15 20.94 -14.94 11.39
N PRO A 16 21.04 -16.28 11.51
CA PRO A 16 19.87 -17.10 11.77
C PRO A 16 19.25 -16.72 13.11
N TYR A 17 17.94 -16.86 13.19
CA TYR A 17 17.16 -16.70 14.41
C TYR A 17 16.02 -17.72 14.39
N PHE A 18 15.49 -18.00 15.57
CA PHE A 18 14.38 -18.90 15.78
C PHE A 18 13.17 -18.11 16.27
N GLU A 19 11.98 -18.52 15.84
CA GLU A 19 10.69 -18.02 16.31
C GLU A 19 9.87 -19.19 16.84
N LEU A 20 8.95 -18.89 17.74
CA LEU A 20 7.92 -19.85 18.15
C LEU A 20 6.63 -19.50 17.41
N ASP A 21 6.30 -20.34 16.44
CA ASP A 21 5.01 -20.33 15.76
C ASP A 21 4.17 -21.49 16.31
N ALA A 22 2.90 -21.20 16.60
CA ALA A 22 1.93 -22.19 17.06
C ALA A 22 0.80 -22.31 16.04
N GLU A 23 0.52 -23.52 15.59
CA GLU A 23 -0.64 -23.79 14.78
C GLU A 23 -1.87 -23.97 15.69
N ILE A 24 -2.86 -23.10 15.52
CA ILE A 24 -4.08 -23.10 16.33
C ILE A 24 -5.23 -23.60 15.47
N LEU A 25 -5.91 -24.63 15.97
CA LEU A 25 -7.19 -25.11 15.44
C LEU A 25 -8.31 -24.67 16.38
N ALA A 26 -9.14 -23.73 15.95
CA ALA A 26 -10.28 -23.24 16.70
C ALA A 26 -11.49 -23.10 15.77
N ASN A 27 -12.67 -23.56 16.19
CA ASN A 27 -13.92 -23.46 15.41
C ASN A 27 -13.77 -23.94 13.94
N GLN A 28 -13.10 -25.08 13.73
CA GLN A 28 -12.82 -25.66 12.41
C GLN A 28 -11.93 -24.78 11.49
N GLN A 29 -11.34 -23.71 12.01
CA GLN A 29 -10.39 -22.86 11.31
C GLN A 29 -8.98 -23.09 11.85
N LYS A 30 -8.02 -23.09 10.92
CA LYS A 30 -6.60 -23.27 11.22
C LYS A 30 -5.85 -22.00 10.88
N PHE A 31 -5.06 -21.51 11.83
CA PHE A 31 -4.21 -20.33 11.63
C PHE A 31 -2.90 -20.46 12.42
N VAL A 32 -1.89 -19.70 12.01
CA VAL A 32 -0.60 -19.63 12.69
C VAL A 32 -0.58 -18.43 13.62
N ALA A 33 -0.32 -18.66 14.90
CA ALA A 33 -0.10 -17.65 15.89
C ALA A 33 1.40 -17.49 16.17
N LYS A 34 1.82 -16.26 16.42
CA LYS A 34 3.16 -15.93 16.90
C LYS A 34 3.09 -15.51 18.35
N LEU A 35 4.22 -15.55 19.05
CA LEU A 35 4.33 -15.01 20.40
C LEU A 35 3.88 -13.54 20.46
N ASP A 36 3.14 -13.23 21.54
CA ASP A 36 2.82 -11.88 21.97
C ASP A 36 3.25 -11.71 23.45
N PRO A 37 4.20 -10.82 23.78
CA PRO A 37 4.93 -9.95 22.86
C PRO A 37 5.84 -10.73 21.89
N TYR A 38 5.99 -10.18 20.69
CA TYR A 38 6.83 -10.78 19.65
C TYR A 38 8.29 -10.88 20.09
N GLN A 39 8.86 -12.09 19.98
CA GLN A 39 10.23 -12.37 20.40
C GLN A 39 10.93 -13.32 19.41
N ARG A 40 12.20 -13.01 19.12
CA ARG A 40 13.13 -13.87 18.36
C ARG A 40 14.21 -14.42 19.27
N PHE A 41 14.67 -15.63 18.99
CA PHE A 41 15.73 -16.31 19.73
C PHE A 41 16.97 -16.44 18.85
N LYS A 42 18.15 -16.20 19.43
CA LYS A 42 19.42 -16.26 18.68
C LYS A 42 19.80 -17.69 18.26
N ASN A 43 19.35 -18.69 19.01
CA ASN A 43 19.64 -20.10 18.80
C ASN A 43 18.47 -20.97 19.28
N GLU A 44 18.48 -22.24 18.89
CA GLU A 44 17.44 -23.19 19.28
C GLU A 44 17.41 -23.43 20.79
N THR A 45 18.58 -23.46 21.44
CA THR A 45 18.67 -23.64 22.91
C THR A 45 17.89 -22.56 23.65
N GLY A 46 18.03 -21.28 23.26
CA GLY A 46 17.31 -20.18 23.88
C GLY A 46 15.79 -20.27 23.68
N LEU A 47 15.35 -20.78 22.52
CA LEU A 47 13.94 -21.08 22.28
C LEU A 47 13.46 -22.22 23.18
N ILE A 48 14.22 -23.32 23.28
CA ILE A 48 13.87 -24.48 24.12
C ILE A 48 13.81 -24.07 25.61
N THR A 49 14.77 -23.29 26.11
CA THR A 49 14.75 -22.77 27.48
C THR A 49 13.51 -21.92 27.74
N PHE A 50 13.14 -21.05 26.79
CA PHE A 50 11.92 -20.25 26.89
C PHE A 50 10.66 -21.13 26.92
N MET A 51 10.57 -22.12 26.03
CA MET A 51 9.46 -23.08 25.99
C MET A 51 9.31 -23.83 27.32
N GLN A 52 10.42 -24.32 27.88
CA GLN A 52 10.43 -25.00 29.18
C GLN A 52 9.97 -24.08 30.32
N ALA A 53 10.50 -22.85 30.39
CA ALA A 53 10.12 -21.87 31.42
C ALA A 53 8.65 -21.42 31.32
N LYS A 54 8.02 -21.58 30.15
CA LYS A 54 6.60 -21.28 29.92
C LYS A 54 5.71 -22.53 29.88
N HIS A 55 6.25 -23.71 30.18
CA HIS A 55 5.53 -24.99 30.10
C HIS A 55 4.86 -25.22 28.72
N VAL A 56 5.55 -24.82 27.66
CA VAL A 56 5.17 -25.07 26.27
C VAL A 56 6.03 -26.19 25.72
N GLN A 57 5.43 -27.12 24.99
CA GLN A 57 6.10 -28.27 24.39
C GLN A 57 5.79 -28.37 22.90
N LYS A 58 6.70 -28.99 22.14
CA LYS A 58 6.47 -29.27 20.71
C LYS A 58 5.37 -30.32 20.60
N GLY A 59 4.39 -30.10 19.72
CA GLY A 59 3.26 -31.00 19.52
C GLY A 59 1.92 -30.31 19.77
N SER A 60 0.91 -31.08 20.18
CA SER A 60 -0.42 -30.58 20.48
C SER A 60 -0.55 -30.26 21.97
N GLN A 61 -0.99 -29.05 22.29
CA GLN A 61 -1.26 -28.61 23.65
C GLN A 61 -2.55 -27.79 23.67
N ALA A 62 -3.34 -27.94 24.73
CA ALA A 62 -4.53 -27.13 24.92
C ALA A 62 -4.14 -25.66 25.14
N GLY A 63 -4.84 -24.76 24.45
CA GLY A 63 -4.70 -23.31 24.61
C GLY A 63 -6.03 -22.68 25.04
N LEU A 64 -5.94 -21.56 25.75
CA LEU A 64 -7.10 -20.72 26.11
C LEU A 64 -7.01 -19.40 25.34
N ILE A 65 -8.05 -19.06 24.60
CA ILE A 65 -8.19 -17.74 23.99
C ILE A 65 -8.49 -16.75 25.12
N LYS A 66 -7.54 -15.86 25.40
CA LYS A 66 -7.68 -14.85 26.47
C LYS A 66 -8.51 -13.65 26.06
N ASP A 67 -8.42 -13.23 24.81
CA ASP A 67 -9.10 -12.06 24.27
C ASP A 67 -9.32 -12.20 22.76
N VAL A 68 -10.40 -11.61 22.26
CA VAL A 68 -10.72 -11.53 20.83
C VAL A 68 -11.16 -10.11 20.50
N GLN A 69 -10.32 -9.39 19.77
CA GLN A 69 -10.62 -8.04 19.32
C GLN A 69 -10.99 -8.03 17.85
N LYS A 70 -12.15 -7.45 17.54
CA LYS A 70 -12.59 -7.19 16.17
C LYS A 70 -12.59 -5.69 15.94
N GLN A 71 -11.80 -5.25 14.95
CA GLN A 71 -11.72 -3.84 14.58
C GLN A 71 -12.03 -3.69 13.10
N ASP A 72 -13.02 -2.85 12.80
CA ASP A 72 -13.30 -2.47 11.42
C ASP A 72 -12.21 -1.51 10.93
N LYS A 73 -11.51 -1.91 9.87
CA LYS A 73 -10.48 -1.09 9.24
C LYS A 73 -11.03 -0.49 7.96
N LYS A 74 -11.11 0.84 7.91
CA LYS A 74 -11.39 1.60 6.68
C LYS A 74 -10.08 2.12 6.09
N ARG A 75 -9.89 1.96 4.78
CA ARG A 75 -8.78 2.57 4.04
C ARG A 75 -9.35 3.52 3.00
N ALA A 76 -8.86 4.76 3.00
CA ALA A 76 -9.19 5.71 1.95
C ALA A 76 -8.59 5.28 0.61
N SER A 77 -9.15 5.76 -0.50
CA SER A 77 -8.54 5.55 -1.81
C SER A 77 -7.16 6.23 -1.89
N PRO A 78 -6.28 5.75 -2.78
CA PRO A 78 -4.99 6.38 -3.07
C PRO A 78 -5.16 7.86 -3.44
N GLN A 79 -4.09 8.63 -3.29
CA GLN A 79 -4.05 10.00 -3.79
C GLN A 79 -4.14 10.04 -5.32
N LEU A 80 -4.51 11.20 -5.88
CA LEU A 80 -4.40 11.44 -7.32
C LEU A 80 -2.93 11.39 -7.75
N PHE A 81 -2.71 11.17 -9.04
CA PHE A 81 -1.37 10.95 -9.55
C PHE A 81 -0.61 12.27 -9.76
N SER A 82 0.54 12.38 -9.12
CA SER A 82 1.69 13.17 -9.60
C SER A 82 2.53 12.35 -10.58
N LEU A 83 3.49 12.98 -11.28
CA LEU A 83 4.43 12.29 -12.18
C LEU A 83 5.16 11.14 -11.46
N SER A 84 5.75 11.43 -10.30
CA SER A 84 6.55 10.46 -9.54
C SER A 84 5.72 9.27 -9.03
N SER A 85 4.49 9.53 -8.58
CA SER A 85 3.58 8.48 -8.11
C SER A 85 3.05 7.63 -9.26
N LEU A 86 2.79 8.22 -10.44
CA LEU A 86 2.39 7.49 -11.63
C LEU A 86 3.53 6.62 -12.17
N GLN A 87 4.74 7.16 -12.27
CA GLN A 87 5.94 6.40 -12.64
C GLN A 87 6.17 5.20 -11.71
N SER A 88 5.99 5.40 -10.40
CA SER A 88 6.09 4.33 -9.40
C SER A 88 4.99 3.27 -9.58
N ALA A 89 3.75 3.69 -9.86
CA ALA A 89 2.64 2.79 -10.09
C ALA A 89 2.80 1.97 -11.38
N MET A 90 3.26 2.61 -12.46
CA MET A 90 3.53 1.95 -13.74
C MET A 90 4.73 1.01 -13.65
N ASN A 91 5.78 1.39 -12.92
CA ASN A 91 6.91 0.49 -12.66
C ASN A 91 6.47 -0.76 -11.88
N LYS A 92 5.66 -0.59 -10.85
CA LYS A 92 5.16 -1.71 -10.04
C LYS A 92 4.25 -2.65 -10.83
N ARG A 93 3.41 -2.11 -11.72
CA ARG A 93 2.39 -2.89 -12.44
C ARG A 93 2.88 -3.46 -13.76
N TYR A 94 3.75 -2.75 -14.46
CA TYR A 94 4.15 -3.05 -15.84
C TYR A 94 5.67 -3.04 -16.05
N HIS A 95 6.48 -2.84 -14.99
CA HIS A 95 7.94 -2.71 -15.08
C HIS A 95 8.42 -1.62 -16.05
N ALA A 96 7.55 -0.64 -16.35
CA ALA A 96 7.92 0.52 -17.15
C ALA A 96 8.96 1.37 -16.41
N SER A 97 9.94 1.86 -17.15
CA SER A 97 10.87 2.86 -16.63
C SER A 97 10.16 4.21 -16.42
N ALA A 98 10.78 5.09 -15.64
CA ALA A 98 10.32 6.45 -15.47
C ALA A 98 10.23 7.21 -16.82
N SER A 99 11.19 6.99 -17.73
CA SER A 99 11.22 7.62 -19.05
C SER A 99 10.15 7.10 -19.99
N GLN A 100 9.89 5.78 -20.00
CA GLN A 100 8.81 5.19 -20.79
C GLN A 100 7.45 5.72 -20.34
N THR A 101 7.23 5.79 -19.02
CA THR A 101 5.99 6.33 -18.46
C THR A 101 5.82 7.80 -18.83
N LEU A 102 6.86 8.61 -18.70
CA LEU A 102 6.83 10.03 -19.08
C LEU A 102 6.53 10.23 -20.57
N ALA A 103 7.17 9.46 -21.45
CA ALA A 103 6.93 9.54 -22.89
C ALA A 103 5.47 9.22 -23.25
N ALA A 104 4.88 8.19 -22.64
CA ALA A 104 3.49 7.81 -22.88
C ALA A 104 2.50 8.91 -22.44
N ILE A 105 2.64 9.43 -21.21
CA ILE A 105 1.73 10.47 -20.71
C ILE A 105 1.95 11.82 -21.41
N GLN A 106 3.16 12.10 -21.89
CA GLN A 106 3.46 13.30 -22.68
C GLN A 106 2.70 13.27 -24.00
N SER A 107 2.68 12.12 -24.70
CA SER A 107 1.88 11.93 -25.92
C SER A 107 0.40 12.17 -25.65
N LEU A 108 -0.14 11.59 -24.56
CA LEU A 108 -1.55 11.77 -24.19
C LEU A 108 -1.90 13.23 -23.84
N TYR A 109 -0.98 13.96 -23.22
CA TYR A 109 -1.14 15.39 -22.96
C TYR A 109 -1.17 16.21 -24.25
N GLU A 110 -0.26 15.93 -25.19
CA GLU A 110 -0.20 16.60 -26.50
C GLU A 110 -1.47 16.33 -27.33
N ASP A 111 -2.05 15.13 -27.19
CA ASP A 111 -3.34 14.74 -27.75
C ASP A 111 -4.55 15.28 -26.95
N LYS A 112 -4.31 16.07 -25.88
CA LYS A 112 -5.31 16.69 -25.01
C LYS A 112 -6.22 15.68 -24.28
N LEU A 113 -5.69 14.49 -23.98
CA LEU A 113 -6.38 13.43 -23.24
C LEU A 113 -6.05 13.44 -21.75
N LEU A 114 -5.00 14.14 -21.34
CA LEU A 114 -4.59 14.30 -19.95
C LEU A 114 -4.26 15.76 -19.63
N SER A 115 -4.32 16.10 -18.34
CA SER A 115 -3.74 17.34 -17.81
C SER A 115 -2.20 17.30 -17.80
N TYR A 116 -1.58 18.41 -17.42
CA TYR A 116 -0.13 18.60 -17.52
C TYR A 116 0.66 17.47 -16.81
N PRO A 117 1.52 16.72 -17.54
CA PRO A 117 2.07 15.46 -17.04
C PRO A 117 3.28 15.61 -16.12
N ARG A 118 3.87 16.82 -16.02
CA ARG A 118 5.07 17.10 -15.20
C ARG A 118 4.72 17.85 -13.93
N THR A 119 3.70 17.35 -13.25
CA THR A 119 3.21 17.89 -11.97
C THR A 119 3.71 17.04 -10.81
N ASP A 120 4.15 17.71 -9.74
CA ASP A 120 4.42 17.08 -8.44
C ASP A 120 3.21 17.11 -7.51
N CYS A 121 2.13 17.78 -7.92
CA CYS A 121 0.90 17.93 -7.15
C CYS A 121 0.03 16.67 -7.23
N ALA A 122 -0.62 16.33 -6.11
CA ALA A 122 -1.58 15.24 -6.00
C ALA A 122 -3.01 15.73 -5.68
N TYR A 123 -3.25 17.03 -5.85
CA TYR A 123 -4.52 17.70 -5.58
C TYR A 123 -5.08 18.35 -6.84
N ILE A 124 -6.38 18.57 -6.84
CA ILE A 124 -7.10 19.35 -7.85
C ILE A 124 -7.88 20.50 -7.19
N THR A 125 -8.32 21.47 -7.98
CA THR A 125 -9.20 22.55 -7.54
C THR A 125 -10.66 22.12 -7.59
N ASP A 126 -11.55 22.92 -7.01
CA ASP A 126 -13.00 22.70 -7.08
C ASP A 126 -13.54 22.79 -8.53
N GLU A 127 -12.87 23.55 -9.41
CA GLU A 127 -13.22 23.66 -10.84
C GLU A 127 -13.00 22.33 -11.57
N GLU A 128 -11.79 21.76 -11.45
CA GLU A 128 -11.46 20.47 -12.05
C GLU A 128 -12.33 19.33 -11.48
N PHE A 129 -12.63 19.38 -10.19
CA PHE A 129 -13.58 18.43 -9.59
C PHE A 129 -14.96 18.52 -10.24
N SER A 130 -15.47 19.74 -10.44
CA SER A 130 -16.77 19.97 -11.08
C SER A 130 -16.78 19.47 -12.52
N TYR A 131 -15.69 19.67 -13.27
CA TYR A 131 -15.51 19.14 -14.61
C TYR A 131 -15.55 17.61 -14.65
N LEU A 132 -14.85 16.94 -13.72
CA LEU A 132 -14.84 15.49 -13.61
C LEU A 132 -16.22 14.92 -13.28
N VAL A 133 -16.96 15.56 -12.37
CA VAL A 133 -18.34 15.15 -12.03
C VAL A 133 -19.28 15.32 -13.23
N ALA A 134 -19.16 16.43 -13.97
CA ALA A 134 -19.98 16.67 -15.16
C ALA A 134 -19.74 15.65 -16.29
N ASN A 135 -18.52 15.11 -16.40
CA ASN A 135 -18.15 14.11 -17.40
C ASN A 135 -18.12 12.67 -16.86
N LEU A 136 -18.60 12.43 -15.64
CA LEU A 136 -18.45 11.16 -14.95
C LEU A 136 -18.99 9.97 -15.74
N THR A 137 -20.15 10.11 -16.38
CA THR A 137 -20.75 9.05 -17.20
C THR A 137 -19.86 8.63 -18.36
N LYS A 138 -19.15 9.57 -19.00
CA LYS A 138 -18.21 9.26 -20.08
C LYS A 138 -17.02 8.47 -19.55
N TYR A 139 -16.46 8.88 -18.42
CA TYR A 139 -15.34 8.18 -17.79
C TYR A 139 -15.70 6.78 -17.30
N LEU A 140 -16.90 6.59 -16.75
CA LEU A 140 -17.40 5.27 -16.37
C LEU A 140 -17.50 4.33 -17.59
N GLY A 141 -17.78 4.86 -18.77
CA GLY A 141 -17.79 4.11 -20.03
C GLY A 141 -16.42 3.57 -20.47
N LEU A 142 -15.32 4.13 -19.95
CA LEU A 142 -13.96 3.66 -20.25
C LEU A 142 -13.53 2.48 -19.37
N ILE A 143 -14.27 2.19 -18.30
CA ILE A 143 -13.92 1.15 -17.33
C ILE A 143 -14.69 -0.13 -17.66
N SER A 144 -13.98 -1.25 -17.81
CA SER A 144 -14.58 -2.54 -18.18
C SER A 144 -15.50 -3.14 -17.10
N LYS A 145 -15.47 -2.61 -15.88
CA LYS A 145 -16.29 -3.07 -14.75
C LYS A 145 -17.14 -1.91 -14.23
N PRO A 146 -18.46 -2.08 -14.07
CA PRO A 146 -19.31 -1.06 -13.49
C PRO A 146 -18.84 -0.70 -12.07
N VAL A 147 -18.65 0.58 -11.80
CA VAL A 147 -18.29 1.10 -10.47
C VAL A 147 -19.38 2.06 -10.02
N ALA A 148 -19.91 1.83 -8.82
CA ALA A 148 -20.79 2.78 -8.16
C ALA A 148 -19.95 3.84 -7.45
N LEU A 149 -19.95 5.07 -7.95
CA LEU A 149 -19.31 6.20 -7.30
C LEU A 149 -20.35 6.92 -6.45
N THR A 150 -20.39 6.59 -5.17
CA THR A 150 -21.38 7.12 -4.23
C THR A 150 -21.05 8.50 -3.69
N ASN A 151 -19.86 9.04 -3.99
CA ASN A 151 -19.43 10.35 -3.51
C ASN A 151 -19.09 11.27 -4.68
N THR A 152 -19.99 12.20 -4.97
CA THR A 152 -19.85 13.27 -5.97
C THR A 152 -19.67 14.64 -5.32
N THR A 153 -19.28 14.66 -4.04
CA THR A 153 -18.99 15.90 -3.31
C THR A 153 -17.47 16.09 -3.14
N PRO A 154 -16.97 17.33 -3.21
CA PRO A 154 -15.54 17.60 -3.04
C PRO A 154 -15.03 17.11 -1.68
N ASN A 155 -13.90 16.41 -1.68
CA ASN A 155 -13.24 15.96 -0.46
C ASN A 155 -11.85 16.58 -0.38
N LYS A 156 -11.55 17.30 0.72
CA LYS A 156 -10.26 17.99 0.96
C LYS A 156 -9.03 17.09 0.89
N ARG A 157 -9.19 15.78 0.93
CA ARG A 157 -8.10 14.84 0.69
C ARG A 157 -7.56 14.90 -0.75
N TYR A 158 -8.41 15.25 -1.71
CA TYR A 158 -8.11 15.28 -3.16
C TYR A 158 -8.37 16.66 -3.78
N VAL A 159 -9.40 17.36 -3.32
CA VAL A 159 -9.85 18.67 -3.82
C VAL A 159 -9.41 19.75 -2.83
N ASP A 160 -8.22 20.30 -3.04
CA ASP A 160 -7.64 21.33 -2.17
C ASP A 160 -6.81 22.32 -3.00
N GLY A 161 -7.48 23.33 -3.55
CA GLY A 161 -6.83 24.35 -4.39
C GLY A 161 -5.72 25.12 -3.68
N LYS A 162 -5.67 25.13 -2.34
CA LYS A 162 -4.56 25.76 -1.59
C LYS A 162 -3.26 24.97 -1.66
N LYS A 163 -3.33 23.69 -2.05
CA LYS A 163 -2.18 22.79 -2.24
C LYS A 163 -1.85 22.58 -3.71
N VAL A 164 -2.60 23.22 -4.60
CA VAL A 164 -2.28 23.28 -6.02
C VAL A 164 -1.31 24.45 -6.20
N GLU A 165 -0.15 24.15 -6.75
CA GLU A 165 0.84 25.17 -7.13
C GLU A 165 0.58 25.60 -8.58
N GLU A 166 1.55 25.42 -9.48
CA GLU A 166 1.40 25.77 -10.91
C GLU A 166 0.50 24.80 -11.67
N HIS A 167 0.54 23.52 -11.28
CA HIS A 167 -0.21 22.44 -11.92
C HIS A 167 -0.90 21.57 -10.88
N TYR A 168 -2.11 21.12 -11.22
CA TYR A 168 -2.85 20.14 -10.42
C TYR A 168 -2.43 18.71 -10.79
N ALA A 169 -3.05 17.71 -10.15
CA ALA A 169 -2.76 16.30 -10.41
C ALA A 169 -3.04 15.87 -11.86
N ILE A 170 -2.43 14.78 -12.30
CA ILE A 170 -2.67 14.18 -13.61
C ILE A 170 -4.08 13.56 -13.62
N ILE A 171 -4.98 14.13 -14.41
CA ILE A 171 -6.38 13.69 -14.62
C ILE A 171 -6.72 13.70 -16.12
N MET A 172 -7.83 13.06 -16.50
CA MET A 172 -8.42 13.09 -17.84
C MET A 172 -9.55 14.12 -17.93
#